data_AF-Q6NVV9-F1
#
_entry.id   AF-Q6NVV9-F1
#
_cell.length_a   1.000
_cell.length_b   1.000
_cell.length_c   1.000
_cell.angle_alpha   90.00
_cell.angle_beta   90.00
_cell.angle_gamma   90.00
#
_symmetry.space_group_name_H-M   'P 1'
#
loop_
_entity.id
_entity.type
_entity.pdbx_description
1 polymer ?
#
loop_
_entity_poly.entity_id
_entity_poly.type
_entity_poly.pdbx_seq_one_letter_code
_entity_poly.pdbx_strand_id
1 'polypeptide(L)'
;MQTSILIKSSCRPQFQRRFHHRMQKQIQNIISILSSASVINSYDENDIRHSKPLLVQMDCNYNGYVAGIPNSLVTLSVCSGLRGTMQLKNISYGIEPMEAVSGFIHKIYEEKYADTNILLEENDTYTWFNSEYQVRKSSEKTDFIKLFPRYIEMHIVVDKNLFKPANMICRKSVGKECDFTEYCNGDLPYCLPDTYVRDGEYCDSGGAFCFQGKCRTFDKQCDDLIGRGSRGAPVFCYDEINTRGDNFGNCGTAHCLFQHILCGKLVCTWEHRDLISRPNLSVIYAHVRDQTCVSTYLPRRTPPPVNSPISITSYYSAEDRDETFVQDGSMCGPDMYCFEMHCKHVRFLMNLKLCDASNHCDRHGVCNNFNHCHCEKGYNPPYCQPKQGAFGSIDDGHLVPPTERSYMEEGR
;
A
#
# COMPACT_ATOMS: atom_id res chain seq x y z
N MET A 1 21.01 -36.26 2.25
CA MET A 1 21.66 -35.09 1.63
C MET A 1 20.69 -34.59 0.57
N GLN A 2 19.82 -33.64 0.91
CA GLN A 2 18.98 -32.95 -0.08
C GLN A 2 19.72 -31.67 -0.46
N THR A 3 20.24 -31.64 -1.66
CA THR A 3 20.87 -30.45 -2.24
C THR A 3 19.77 -29.62 -2.88
N SER A 4 19.28 -28.59 -2.20
CA SER A 4 18.25 -27.70 -2.74
C SER A 4 18.86 -26.67 -3.68
N ILE A 5 18.49 -26.72 -4.97
CA ILE A 5 18.85 -25.72 -5.98
C ILE A 5 17.59 -24.94 -6.35
N LEU A 6 17.60 -23.64 -6.08
CA LEU A 6 16.53 -22.68 -6.37
C LEU A 6 16.64 -22.18 -7.83
N ILE A 7 15.53 -22.23 -8.58
CA ILE A 7 15.47 -21.73 -9.96
C ILE A 7 14.42 -20.61 -10.04
N LYS A 8 14.88 -19.39 -10.36
CA LYS A 8 14.03 -18.22 -10.65
C LYS A 8 13.77 -18.07 -12.15
N SER A 9 12.54 -17.72 -12.49
CA SER A 9 12.11 -17.29 -13.81
C SER A 9 12.19 -15.77 -13.97
N SER A 10 13.36 -15.24 -14.37
CA SER A 10 13.45 -14.00 -15.16
C SER A 10 14.86 -13.82 -15.71
N CYS A 11 14.96 -13.71 -17.03
CA CYS A 11 16.19 -13.62 -17.80
C CYS A 11 16.98 -12.33 -17.55
N ARG A 12 18.09 -12.41 -16.80
CA ARG A 12 19.44 -11.86 -17.13
C ARG A 12 20.32 -11.90 -15.88
N PRO A 13 21.33 -12.78 -15.80
CA PRO A 13 22.23 -12.82 -14.65
C PRO A 13 23.65 -12.31 -14.96
N GLN A 14 24.20 -11.51 -14.05
CA GLN A 14 25.63 -11.31 -13.85
C GLN A 14 25.97 -11.62 -12.38
N PHE A 15 26.97 -12.50 -12.15
CA PHE A 15 27.69 -12.77 -10.88
C PHE A 15 26.87 -13.47 -9.75
N GLN A 16 27.29 -14.46 -8.93
CA GLN A 16 28.55 -15.16 -8.62
C GLN A 16 28.33 -16.66 -8.28
N ARG A 17 29.45 -17.39 -8.30
CA ARG A 17 29.76 -18.83 -8.15
C ARG A 17 29.13 -19.61 -6.96
N ARG A 18 28.32 -20.64 -7.27
CA ARG A 18 28.38 -22.07 -6.84
C ARG A 18 26.96 -22.71 -6.85
N PHE A 19 26.49 -23.11 -8.02
CA PHE A 19 25.61 -24.25 -8.38
C PHE A 19 25.16 -24.04 -9.83
N HIS A 20 25.76 -24.80 -10.76
CA HIS A 20 25.57 -24.66 -12.20
C HIS A 20 24.64 -25.77 -12.70
N HIS A 21 23.32 -25.54 -12.78
CA HIS A 21 22.46 -26.22 -13.78
C HIS A 21 21.34 -25.25 -14.17
N ARG A 22 21.30 -24.91 -15.47
CA ARG A 22 20.53 -23.79 -16.03
C ARG A 22 19.29 -24.36 -16.71
N MET A 23 18.08 -24.18 -16.18
CA MET A 23 16.86 -24.56 -16.91
C MET A 23 16.66 -23.62 -18.11
N GLN A 24 16.86 -24.13 -19.34
CA GLN A 24 16.48 -23.46 -20.58
C GLN A 24 15.18 -24.05 -21.10
N LYS A 25 14.22 -23.16 -21.40
CA LYS A 25 12.90 -23.47 -21.96
C LYS A 25 13.02 -24.23 -23.28
N GLN A 26 12.60 -25.48 -23.30
CA GLN A 26 11.86 -26.07 -24.42
C GLN A 26 10.70 -26.86 -23.80
N ILE A 27 9.78 -26.11 -23.19
CA ILE A 27 8.52 -26.65 -22.65
C ILE A 27 7.66 -27.01 -23.86
N GLN A 28 7.41 -28.30 -24.07
CA GLN A 28 6.42 -28.76 -25.05
C GLN A 28 5.07 -28.85 -24.33
N ASN A 29 4.11 -28.02 -24.77
CA ASN A 29 2.78 -27.91 -24.18
C ASN A 29 2.03 -29.25 -24.22
N ILE A 30 1.35 -29.60 -23.12
CA ILE A 30 0.37 -30.69 -23.09
C ILE A 30 -0.89 -30.20 -23.83
N ILE A 31 -0.88 -30.51 -25.13
CA ILE A 31 -1.94 -30.65 -26.14
C ILE A 31 -3.33 -30.04 -25.82
N SER A 32 -3.68 -29.08 -26.67
CA SER A 32 -4.97 -28.66 -27.27
C SER A 32 -6.19 -29.61 -27.22
N ILE A 33 -6.54 -30.21 -26.08
CA ILE A 33 -7.76 -31.05 -25.97
C ILE A 33 -9.02 -30.23 -25.71
N LEU A 34 -8.92 -29.04 -25.11
CA LEU A 34 -10.09 -28.21 -24.82
C LEU A 34 -10.02 -26.92 -25.64
N SER A 35 -10.98 -26.78 -26.56
CA SER A 35 -11.07 -25.60 -27.41
C SER A 35 -11.37 -24.36 -26.57
N SER A 36 -10.89 -23.20 -27.02
CA SER A 36 -11.19 -21.88 -26.45
C SER A 36 -12.69 -21.54 -26.46
N ALA A 37 -13.54 -22.35 -27.08
CA ALA A 37 -14.99 -22.22 -27.09
C ALA A 37 -15.70 -23.00 -25.95
N SER A 38 -14.95 -23.68 -25.08
CA SER A 38 -15.53 -24.44 -23.97
C SER A 38 -16.04 -23.52 -22.86
N VAL A 39 -17.21 -23.80 -22.29
CA VAL A 39 -17.89 -22.96 -21.29
C VAL A 39 -18.14 -23.78 -20.04
N ILE A 40 -17.84 -23.25 -18.85
CA ILE A 40 -18.19 -23.89 -17.58
C ILE A 40 -19.57 -23.37 -17.15
N ASN A 41 -20.49 -24.30 -16.87
CA ASN A 41 -21.82 -24.01 -16.35
C ASN A 41 -21.90 -24.42 -14.88
N SER A 42 -22.36 -23.53 -14.01
CA SER A 42 -22.66 -23.79 -12.59
C SER A 42 -24.11 -23.40 -12.27
N TYR A 43 -24.76 -24.10 -11.35
CA TYR A 43 -26.13 -23.83 -10.90
C TYR A 43 -26.11 -23.38 -9.44
N ASP A 44 -26.87 -22.33 -9.11
CA ASP A 44 -27.01 -21.84 -7.73
C ASP A 44 -28.07 -22.62 -6.93
N GLU A 45 -28.29 -22.19 -5.69
CA GLU A 45 -29.28 -22.79 -4.77
C GLU A 45 -30.74 -22.66 -5.23
N ASN A 46 -31.03 -21.80 -6.22
CA ASN A 46 -32.33 -21.63 -6.84
C ASN A 46 -32.40 -22.24 -8.26
N ASP A 47 -31.47 -23.15 -8.59
CA ASP A 47 -31.30 -23.79 -9.90
C ASP A 47 -31.07 -22.81 -11.08
N ILE A 48 -30.55 -21.61 -10.80
CA ILE A 48 -30.25 -20.61 -11.82
C ILE A 48 -28.86 -20.88 -12.43
N ARG A 49 -28.82 -21.03 -13.76
CA ARG A 49 -27.60 -21.36 -14.51
C ARG A 49 -26.71 -20.14 -14.73
N HIS A 50 -25.50 -20.20 -14.20
CA HIS A 50 -24.40 -19.27 -14.49
C HIS A 50 -23.39 -19.90 -15.46
N SER A 51 -23.13 -19.25 -16.58
CA SER A 51 -22.17 -19.70 -17.60
C SER A 51 -20.98 -18.74 -17.68
N LYS A 52 -19.76 -19.23 -17.44
CA LYS A 52 -18.54 -18.44 -17.63
C LYS A 52 -17.73 -19.02 -18.80
N PRO A 53 -17.30 -18.20 -19.77
CA PRO A 53 -16.32 -18.63 -20.76
C PRO A 53 -15.08 -19.15 -20.04
N LEU A 54 -14.45 -20.24 -20.50
CA LEU A 54 -13.07 -20.55 -20.13
C LEU A 54 -12.17 -19.49 -20.76
N LEU A 55 -12.20 -18.29 -20.17
CA LEU A 55 -11.26 -17.22 -20.44
C LEU A 55 -9.88 -17.82 -20.17
N VAL A 56 -9.14 -18.14 -21.23
CA VAL A 56 -7.78 -18.73 -21.27
C VAL A 56 -7.19 -18.70 -19.88
N GLN A 57 -7.50 -19.74 -19.08
CA GLN A 57 -7.02 -19.81 -17.71
C GLN A 57 -5.52 -19.90 -17.87
N MET A 58 -4.83 -18.81 -17.51
CA MET A 58 -3.39 -18.64 -17.74
C MET A 58 -2.71 -19.98 -17.52
N ASP A 59 -2.12 -20.54 -18.58
CA ASP A 59 -1.54 -21.88 -18.59
C ASP A 59 -0.61 -22.01 -17.39
N CYS A 60 -1.12 -22.56 -16.28
CA CYS A 60 -0.42 -22.57 -15.00
C CYS A 60 0.22 -23.93 -14.71
N ASN A 61 0.00 -24.92 -15.57
CA ASN A 61 0.63 -26.23 -15.52
C ASN A 61 1.66 -26.35 -16.64
N TYR A 62 2.87 -26.77 -16.30
CA TYR A 62 4.02 -26.86 -17.19
C TYR A 62 4.67 -28.23 -17.08
N ASN A 63 5.00 -28.84 -18.21
CA ASN A 63 5.82 -30.06 -18.27
C ASN A 63 7.07 -29.80 -19.12
N GLY A 64 8.21 -30.33 -18.73
CA GLY A 64 9.46 -30.10 -19.46
C GLY A 64 10.64 -30.84 -18.85
N TYR A 65 11.83 -30.31 -19.07
CA TYR A 65 13.09 -30.91 -18.63
C TYR A 65 14.04 -29.83 -18.07
N VAL A 66 15.00 -30.26 -17.25
CA VAL A 66 16.04 -29.40 -16.69
C VAL A 66 17.16 -29.28 -17.71
N ALA A 67 17.36 -28.09 -18.28
CA ALA A 67 18.40 -27.97 -19.29
C ALA A 67 19.81 -28.18 -18.71
N GLY A 68 20.63 -28.86 -19.52
CA GLY A 68 21.92 -29.39 -19.10
C GLY A 68 21.86 -30.74 -18.37
N ILE A 69 20.66 -31.31 -18.11
CA ILE A 69 20.51 -32.63 -17.49
C ILE A 69 19.73 -33.56 -18.43
N PRO A 70 20.39 -34.50 -19.14
CA PRO A 70 19.74 -35.50 -19.96
C PRO A 70 18.78 -36.37 -19.14
N ASN A 71 17.65 -36.77 -19.75
CA ASN A 71 16.61 -37.61 -19.13
C ASN A 71 16.04 -37.04 -17.82
N SER A 72 16.02 -35.70 -17.69
CA SER A 72 15.30 -35.04 -16.62
C SER A 72 13.86 -34.77 -17.03
N LEU A 73 12.94 -34.85 -16.08
CA LEU A 73 11.52 -34.56 -16.26
C LEU A 73 11.08 -33.59 -15.18
N VAL A 74 10.27 -32.60 -15.52
CA VAL A 74 9.78 -31.56 -14.61
C VAL A 74 8.30 -31.35 -14.88
N THR A 75 7.47 -31.52 -13.87
CA THR A 75 6.04 -31.15 -13.90
C THR A 75 5.80 -30.08 -12.84
N LEU A 76 5.33 -28.90 -13.21
CA LEU A 76 5.09 -27.76 -12.32
C LEU A 76 3.67 -27.22 -12.48
N SER A 77 3.08 -26.75 -11.38
CA SER A 77 1.84 -25.99 -11.30
C SER A 77 2.14 -24.67 -10.59
N VAL A 78 1.66 -23.54 -11.12
CA VAL A 78 1.68 -22.22 -10.47
C VAL A 78 0.29 -21.71 -10.11
N CYS A 79 -0.74 -22.55 -10.25
CA CYS A 79 -2.14 -22.13 -10.09
C CYS A 79 -2.49 -21.66 -8.67
N SER A 80 -1.78 -22.14 -7.65
CA SER A 80 -1.95 -21.76 -6.24
C SER A 80 -0.61 -21.82 -5.52
N GLY A 81 0.36 -21.07 -6.05
CA GLY A 81 1.78 -21.18 -5.66
C GLY A 81 2.54 -22.21 -6.48
N LEU A 82 3.87 -22.14 -6.45
CA LEU A 82 4.77 -23.05 -7.17
C LEU A 82 4.77 -24.43 -6.49
N ARG A 83 4.30 -25.44 -7.20
CA ARG A 83 4.33 -26.84 -6.76
C ARG A 83 4.63 -27.78 -7.92
N GLY A 84 5.07 -28.99 -7.63
CA GLY A 84 5.29 -29.99 -8.67
C GLY A 84 6.43 -30.95 -8.36
N THR A 85 6.83 -31.74 -9.35
CA THR A 85 7.90 -32.72 -9.23
C THR A 85 8.99 -32.49 -10.27
N MET A 86 10.22 -32.83 -9.89
CA MET A 86 11.39 -32.79 -10.77
C MET A 86 12.18 -34.08 -10.59
N GLN A 87 12.30 -34.87 -11.65
CA GLN A 87 13.04 -36.11 -11.67
C GLN A 87 14.41 -35.88 -12.33
N LEU A 88 15.48 -36.18 -11.60
CA LEU A 88 16.86 -36.09 -12.04
C LEU A 88 17.50 -37.48 -12.00
N LYS A 89 17.61 -38.15 -13.16
CA LYS A 89 18.09 -39.54 -13.28
C LYS A 89 17.29 -40.51 -12.40
N ASN A 90 17.74 -40.75 -11.17
CA ASN A 90 17.18 -41.73 -10.24
C ASN A 90 16.55 -41.10 -8.99
N ILE A 91 16.51 -39.76 -8.91
CA ILE A 91 16.01 -39.04 -7.73
C ILE A 91 14.83 -38.17 -8.16
N SER A 92 13.68 -38.34 -7.50
CA SER A 92 12.53 -37.44 -7.64
C SER A 92 12.58 -36.38 -6.55
N TYR A 93 12.25 -35.14 -6.88
CA TYR A 93 12.13 -34.03 -5.94
C TYR A 93 10.73 -33.45 -6.03
N GLY A 94 10.05 -33.31 -4.88
CA GLY A 94 8.81 -32.57 -4.72
C GLY A 94 9.06 -31.09 -4.38
N ILE A 95 8.19 -30.22 -4.88
CA ILE A 95 8.15 -28.78 -4.62
C ILE A 95 6.73 -28.46 -4.12
N GLU A 96 6.61 -27.80 -2.97
CA GLU A 96 5.33 -27.38 -2.40
C GLU A 96 5.42 -26.02 -1.68
N PRO A 97 4.37 -25.17 -1.69
CA PRO A 97 4.32 -23.97 -0.87
C PRO A 97 4.16 -24.31 0.61
N MET A 98 4.76 -23.52 1.50
CA MET A 98 4.56 -23.66 2.95
C MET A 98 3.34 -22.87 3.42
N GLU A 99 2.23 -23.55 3.71
CA GLU A 99 0.99 -22.91 4.17
C GLU A 99 1.10 -22.31 5.59
N ALA A 100 1.96 -22.87 6.44
CA ALA A 100 2.09 -22.47 7.85
C ALA A 100 2.80 -21.13 8.07
N VAL A 101 3.40 -20.53 7.03
CA VAL A 101 4.15 -19.28 7.13
C VAL A 101 3.60 -18.31 6.09
N SER A 102 3.03 -17.20 6.53
CA SER A 102 2.62 -16.10 5.66
C SER A 102 3.84 -15.57 4.90
N GLY A 103 3.98 -15.92 3.62
CA GLY A 103 5.11 -15.51 2.78
C GLY A 103 5.43 -16.59 1.74
N PHE A 104 5.67 -16.20 0.50
CA PHE A 104 5.85 -17.07 -0.68
C PHE A 104 7.09 -17.99 -0.60
N ILE A 105 7.11 -18.91 0.36
CA ILE A 105 8.18 -19.86 0.66
C ILE A 105 7.80 -21.22 0.08
N HIS A 106 8.71 -21.82 -0.67
CA HIS A 106 8.54 -23.16 -1.25
C HIS A 106 9.57 -24.12 -0.68
N LYS A 107 9.09 -25.28 -0.22
CA LYS A 107 9.93 -26.38 0.25
C LYS A 107 10.23 -27.31 -0.92
N ILE A 108 11.51 -27.67 -1.05
CA ILE A 108 11.97 -28.67 -2.03
C ILE A 108 12.53 -29.85 -1.24
N TYR A 109 12.04 -31.05 -1.54
CA TYR A 109 12.46 -32.27 -0.86
C TYR A 109 12.62 -33.40 -1.88
N GLU A 110 13.64 -34.23 -1.69
CA GLU A 110 13.75 -35.56 -2.32
C GLU A 110 12.56 -36.42 -1.89
N GLU A 111 11.77 -36.83 -2.88
CA GLU A 111 10.68 -37.78 -2.76
C GLU A 111 11.28 -39.18 -2.80
N LYS A 112 11.23 -39.88 -1.67
CA LYS A 112 11.71 -41.25 -1.56
C LYS A 112 10.59 -42.19 -1.96
N TYR A 113 10.88 -43.11 -2.89
CA TYR A 113 10.02 -44.27 -3.12
C TYR A 113 9.89 -45.03 -1.80
N ALA A 114 8.75 -44.90 -1.13
CA ALA A 114 8.27 -45.98 -0.28
C ALA A 114 7.94 -47.13 -1.25
N ASP A 115 8.35 -48.36 -0.93
CA ASP A 115 7.91 -49.59 -1.60
C ASP A 115 6.37 -49.66 -1.56
N THR A 116 5.73 -48.90 -2.44
CA THR A 116 4.34 -49.07 -2.78
C THR A 116 4.38 -50.22 -3.75
N ASN A 117 4.27 -51.43 -3.19
CA ASN A 117 3.69 -52.56 -3.90
C ASN A 117 2.40 -52.02 -4.53
N ILE A 118 2.51 -51.62 -5.79
CA ILE A 118 1.38 -51.33 -6.64
C ILE A 118 0.61 -52.65 -6.63
N LEU A 119 -0.48 -52.66 -5.86
CA LEU A 119 -1.50 -53.71 -5.88
C LEU A 119 -2.19 -53.64 -7.24
N LEU A 120 -1.47 -54.05 -8.28
CA LEU A 120 -2.10 -54.53 -9.50
C LEU A 120 -2.46 -55.98 -9.19
N GLU A 121 -3.71 -56.14 -8.76
CA GLU A 121 -4.44 -57.38 -8.95
C GLU A 121 -4.30 -57.78 -10.41
N GLU A 122 -3.49 -58.79 -10.69
CA GLU A 122 -3.91 -59.96 -11.45
C GLU A 122 -2.78 -61.00 -11.46
N ASN A 123 -3.20 -62.25 -11.36
CA ASN A 123 -2.36 -63.44 -11.31
C ASN A 123 -1.42 -63.49 -12.52
N ASP A 124 -0.12 -63.56 -12.28
CA ASP A 124 0.75 -64.46 -13.03
C ASP A 124 2.04 -64.73 -12.23
N THR A 125 2.09 -65.95 -11.70
CA THR A 125 3.30 -66.70 -11.37
C THR A 125 4.35 -66.60 -12.47
N TYR A 126 5.61 -66.27 -12.17
CA TYR A 126 6.82 -66.98 -12.66
C TYR A 126 8.12 -66.36 -12.08
N THR A 127 8.65 -67.05 -11.06
CA THR A 127 10.04 -67.51 -10.86
C THR A 127 11.26 -66.64 -11.24
N TRP A 128 12.06 -66.37 -10.20
CA TRP A 128 13.53 -66.52 -10.09
C TRP A 128 14.48 -65.87 -11.12
N PHE A 129 15.18 -64.83 -10.66
CA PHE A 129 16.64 -64.78 -10.78
C PHE A 129 17.28 -64.86 -9.38
N ASN A 130 18.09 -65.90 -9.19
CA ASN A 130 18.93 -66.21 -8.05
C ASN A 130 20.11 -65.21 -7.92
N SER A 131 20.42 -64.74 -6.71
CA SER A 131 21.65 -65.12 -5.98
C SER A 131 21.78 -64.36 -4.66
N GLU A 132 21.70 -65.12 -3.56
CA GLU A 132 22.47 -64.97 -2.32
C GLU A 132 22.65 -63.57 -1.71
N TYR A 133 21.69 -63.13 -0.91
CA TYR A 133 22.04 -62.61 0.42
C TYR A 133 21.21 -63.32 1.48
N GLN A 134 21.93 -64.12 2.26
CA GLN A 134 21.44 -64.85 3.42
C GLN A 134 20.76 -63.88 4.39
N VAL A 135 19.44 -64.00 4.49
CA VAL A 135 18.66 -63.42 5.57
C VAL A 135 19.13 -64.09 6.86
N ARG A 136 20.04 -63.42 7.57
CA ARG A 136 20.36 -63.76 8.96
C ARG A 136 19.08 -63.60 9.78
N LYS A 137 18.40 -64.74 10.00
CA LYS A 137 17.50 -64.94 11.13
C LYS A 137 18.31 -64.85 12.43
N SER A 138 17.66 -64.25 13.42
CA SER A 138 18.02 -64.13 14.83
C SER A 138 19.36 -63.48 15.13
N SER A 139 19.35 -62.31 15.75
CA SER A 139 19.38 -62.26 17.22
C SER A 139 19.46 -60.80 17.65
N GLU A 140 18.96 -60.59 18.86
CA GLU A 140 19.22 -59.43 19.72
C GLU A 140 18.62 -58.10 19.28
N LYS A 141 17.65 -57.67 20.10
CA LYS A 141 17.33 -56.28 20.42
C LYS A 141 18.59 -55.41 20.30
N THR A 142 18.79 -54.80 19.14
CA THR A 142 19.81 -53.79 18.96
C THR A 142 19.28 -52.54 19.64
N ASP A 143 19.95 -52.25 20.75
CA ASP A 143 19.95 -51.01 21.50
C ASP A 143 19.47 -49.82 20.65
N PHE A 144 18.49 -49.11 21.20
CA PHE A 144 18.05 -47.77 20.81
C PHE A 144 18.91 -47.22 19.68
N ILE A 145 18.40 -47.30 18.44
CA ILE A 145 19.02 -46.64 17.29
C ILE A 145 19.29 -45.23 17.76
N LYS A 146 20.56 -44.93 18.09
CA LYS A 146 20.99 -43.60 18.50
C LYS A 146 20.60 -42.73 17.33
N LEU A 147 19.51 -41.99 17.50
CA LEU A 147 19.06 -40.98 16.57
C LEU A 147 20.18 -39.94 16.59
N PHE A 148 21.20 -40.14 15.76
CA PHE A 148 22.22 -39.14 15.55
C PHE A 148 21.49 -37.93 14.97
N PRO A 149 21.58 -36.74 15.61
CA PRO A 149 20.94 -35.55 15.07
C PRO A 149 21.44 -35.35 13.64
N ARG A 150 20.49 -35.28 12.70
CA ARG A 150 20.78 -34.95 11.30
C ARG A 150 20.49 -33.47 11.12
N TYR A 151 21.46 -32.75 10.59
CA TYR A 151 21.33 -31.34 10.26
C TYR A 151 20.80 -31.18 8.83
N ILE A 152 19.91 -30.22 8.62
CA ILE A 152 19.46 -29.78 7.30
C ILE A 152 20.11 -28.42 7.05
N GLU A 153 20.92 -28.32 6.00
CA GLU A 153 21.45 -27.04 5.55
C GLU A 153 20.42 -26.38 4.61
N MET A 154 19.86 -25.25 5.04
CA MET A 154 18.81 -24.52 4.33
C MET A 154 19.36 -23.22 3.76
N HIS A 155 19.07 -22.95 2.49
CA HIS A 155 19.43 -21.70 1.81
C HIS A 155 18.15 -20.97 1.36
N ILE A 156 17.95 -19.74 1.83
CA ILE A 156 16.78 -18.91 1.50
C ILE A 156 17.24 -17.77 0.58
N VAL A 157 16.69 -17.71 -0.64
CA VAL A 157 17.03 -16.67 -1.64
C VAL A 157 15.83 -15.75 -1.84
N VAL A 158 15.89 -14.57 -1.24
CA VAL A 158 14.83 -13.55 -1.34
C VAL A 158 15.16 -12.58 -2.48
N ASP A 159 14.16 -12.20 -3.29
CA ASP A 159 14.34 -11.13 -4.26
C ASP A 159 14.35 -9.76 -3.58
N LYS A 160 15.38 -8.94 -3.84
CA LYS A 160 15.41 -7.56 -3.34
C LYS A 160 14.25 -6.71 -3.88
N ASN A 161 13.71 -7.04 -5.05
CA ASN A 161 12.57 -6.32 -5.63
C ASN A 161 11.23 -6.71 -5.00
N LEU A 162 11.18 -7.74 -4.15
CA LEU A 162 9.95 -8.18 -3.49
C LEU A 162 9.80 -7.56 -2.09
N PHE A 163 10.88 -7.06 -1.48
CA PHE A 163 10.86 -6.59 -0.11
C PHE A 163 11.81 -5.40 0.07
N LYS A 164 11.33 -4.33 0.70
CA LYS A 164 12.20 -3.27 1.22
C LYS A 164 12.59 -3.61 2.67
N PRO A 165 13.81 -3.27 3.13
CA PRO A 165 14.21 -3.54 4.49
C PRO A 165 13.25 -2.92 5.51
N ALA A 166 12.88 -3.67 6.54
CA ALA A 166 12.05 -3.17 7.63
C ALA A 166 12.67 -1.92 8.28
N ASN A 167 11.84 -0.99 8.75
CA ASN A 167 12.24 0.26 9.38
C ASN A 167 13.08 1.21 8.49
N MET A 168 13.18 0.93 7.18
CA MET A 168 13.72 1.89 6.23
C MET A 168 12.69 2.99 5.97
N ILE A 169 13.11 4.26 6.05
CA ILE A 169 12.25 5.41 5.67
C ILE A 169 11.78 5.22 4.24
N CYS A 170 10.46 5.14 4.09
CA CYS A 170 9.79 4.92 2.83
C CYS A 170 9.37 6.24 2.18
N ARG A 171 8.77 7.14 2.99
CA ARG A 171 8.41 8.50 2.60
C ARG A 171 8.66 9.42 3.80
N LYS A 172 9.20 10.62 3.53
CA LYS A 172 9.43 11.64 4.55
C LYS A 172 8.19 12.52 4.68
N SER A 173 7.90 12.99 5.89
CA SER A 173 6.80 13.92 6.12
C SER A 173 6.93 15.23 5.32
N VAL A 174 5.80 15.70 4.81
CA VAL A 174 5.62 16.98 4.12
C VAL A 174 5.24 18.03 5.17
N GLY A 175 6.22 18.47 5.94
CA GLY A 175 6.04 19.40 7.05
C GLY A 175 6.21 18.74 8.41
N LYS A 176 5.98 19.51 9.47
CA LYS A 176 6.28 19.08 10.86
C LYS A 176 5.04 18.71 11.68
N GLU A 177 3.86 19.20 11.29
CA GLU A 177 2.67 19.13 12.15
C GLU A 177 1.62 18.15 11.65
N CYS A 178 1.30 18.15 10.36
CA CYS A 178 0.15 17.42 9.83
C CYS A 178 0.47 16.12 9.10
N ASP A 179 1.75 15.81 8.87
CA ASP A 179 2.17 14.65 8.07
C ASP A 179 3.20 13.83 8.83
N PHE A 180 3.16 12.51 8.69
CA PHE A 180 4.09 11.61 9.35
C PHE A 180 5.13 11.04 8.38
N THR A 181 6.12 10.35 8.92
CA THR A 181 7.11 9.62 8.12
C THR A 181 6.71 8.16 8.12
N GLU A 182 6.56 7.56 6.94
CA GLU A 182 6.29 6.13 6.80
C GLU A 182 7.57 5.34 6.63
N TYR A 183 7.50 4.10 7.09
CA TYR A 183 8.55 3.11 7.07
C TYR A 183 8.12 1.90 6.26
N CYS A 184 9.10 1.22 5.68
CA CYS A 184 8.85 -0.08 5.07
C CYS A 184 8.67 -1.11 6.18
N ASN A 185 7.60 -1.92 6.10
CA ASN A 185 7.33 -2.96 7.09
C ASN A 185 8.22 -4.21 6.93
N GLY A 186 8.88 -4.39 5.78
CA GLY A 186 9.67 -5.58 5.50
C GLY A 186 8.95 -6.65 4.68
N ASP A 187 7.62 -6.58 4.59
CA ASP A 187 6.77 -7.62 3.96
C ASP A 187 6.32 -7.25 2.55
N LEU A 188 6.39 -5.96 2.20
CA LEU A 188 5.95 -5.44 0.91
C LEU A 188 7.10 -4.75 0.16
N PRO A 189 7.08 -4.76 -1.19
CA PRO A 189 8.06 -4.03 -1.99
C PRO A 189 7.73 -2.53 -2.10
N TYR A 190 6.51 -2.14 -1.74
CA TYR A 190 6.00 -0.77 -1.82
C TYR A 190 5.75 -0.20 -0.42
N CYS A 191 5.57 1.13 -0.36
CA CYS A 191 5.23 1.84 0.86
C CYS A 191 3.85 1.45 1.37
N LEU A 192 3.63 1.50 2.68
CA LEU A 192 2.26 1.53 3.19
C LEU A 192 1.51 2.79 2.73
N PRO A 193 0.17 2.79 2.79
CA PRO A 193 -0.63 3.98 2.53
C PRO A 193 -0.16 5.20 3.33
N ASP A 194 -0.31 6.38 2.72
CA ASP A 194 0.08 7.66 3.31
C ASP A 194 -0.62 7.88 4.66
N THR A 195 0.16 8.07 5.73
CA THR A 195 -0.35 8.21 7.09
C THR A 195 -0.07 9.63 7.56
N TYR A 196 -1.14 10.36 7.88
CA TYR A 196 -1.05 11.77 8.25
C TYR A 196 -2.07 12.11 9.35
N VAL A 197 -1.91 13.27 9.98
CA VAL A 197 -2.82 13.73 11.03
C VAL A 197 -4.23 13.87 10.45
N ARG A 198 -5.23 13.32 11.13
CA ARG A 198 -6.62 13.31 10.68
C ARG A 198 -7.11 14.71 10.30
N ASP A 199 -7.90 14.77 9.24
CA ASP A 199 -8.50 16.02 8.79
C ASP A 199 -9.35 16.65 9.90
N GLY A 200 -9.10 17.93 10.16
CA GLY A 200 -9.78 18.71 11.21
C GLY A 200 -9.06 18.77 12.56
N GLU A 201 -7.95 18.05 12.76
CA GLU A 201 -7.10 18.27 13.94
C GLU A 201 -6.41 19.64 13.85
N TYR A 202 -6.21 20.28 14.99
CA TYR A 202 -5.61 21.63 15.07
C TYR A 202 -4.12 21.63 14.74
N CYS A 203 -3.67 22.67 14.03
CA CYS A 203 -2.26 22.98 13.75
C CYS A 203 -2.03 24.51 13.88
N ASP A 204 -0.79 24.95 13.70
CA ASP A 204 -0.39 26.37 13.80
C ASP A 204 -0.81 26.99 15.15
N SER A 205 -0.49 26.31 16.24
CA SER A 205 -0.87 26.70 17.62
C SER A 205 -2.39 26.88 17.82
N GLY A 206 -3.22 26.17 17.05
CA GLY A 206 -4.69 26.25 17.11
C GLY A 206 -5.30 27.27 16.14
N GLY A 207 -4.49 27.93 15.31
CA GLY A 207 -4.95 28.87 14.29
C GLY A 207 -5.37 28.25 12.96
N ALA A 208 -5.21 26.93 12.80
CA ALA A 208 -5.52 26.24 11.54
C ALA A 208 -5.86 24.76 11.77
N PHE A 209 -6.24 24.09 10.67
CA PHE A 209 -6.51 22.66 10.65
C PHE A 209 -5.57 21.90 9.71
N CYS A 210 -5.24 20.68 10.10
CA CYS A 210 -4.68 19.69 9.21
C CYS A 210 -5.77 19.24 8.21
N PHE A 211 -5.42 19.19 6.92
CA PHE A 211 -6.28 18.68 5.88
C PHE A 211 -5.44 18.06 4.75
N GLN A 212 -5.62 16.76 4.52
CA GLN A 212 -4.83 15.94 3.59
C GLN A 212 -3.33 16.06 3.85
N GLY A 213 -2.94 15.89 5.12
CA GLY A 213 -1.54 15.93 5.56
C GLY A 213 -0.88 17.31 5.56
N LYS A 214 -1.63 18.40 5.31
CA LYS A 214 -1.06 19.76 5.30
C LYS A 214 -1.81 20.66 6.25
N CYS A 215 -1.07 21.48 7.00
CA CYS A 215 -1.65 22.58 7.77
C CYS A 215 -2.09 23.68 6.79
N ARG A 216 -3.39 23.97 6.72
CA ARG A 216 -3.98 24.91 5.75
C ARG A 216 -4.14 26.29 6.39
N THR A 217 -3.37 27.26 5.92
CA THR A 217 -3.45 28.67 6.36
C THR A 217 -3.59 29.60 5.15
N PHE A 218 -4.35 30.69 5.32
CA PHE A 218 -4.45 31.73 4.30
C PHE A 218 -3.10 32.38 4.03
N ASP A 219 -2.29 32.60 5.07
CA ASP A 219 -0.96 33.21 4.97
C ASP A 219 -0.06 32.42 4.02
N LYS A 220 0.02 31.09 4.20
CA LYS A 220 0.83 30.23 3.33
C LYS A 220 0.30 30.24 1.90
N GLN A 221 -1.01 30.20 1.72
CA GLN A 221 -1.60 30.22 0.38
C GLN A 221 -1.36 31.56 -0.33
N CYS A 222 -1.46 32.69 0.37
CA CYS A 222 -1.13 34.00 -0.14
C CYS A 222 0.36 34.09 -0.53
N ASP A 223 1.25 33.63 0.35
CA ASP A 223 2.71 33.59 0.11
C ASP A 223 3.04 32.83 -1.19
N ASP A 224 2.42 31.66 -1.36
CA ASP A 224 2.59 30.80 -2.55
C ASP A 224 2.01 31.45 -3.83
N LEU A 225 0.84 32.09 -3.75
CA LEU A 225 0.12 32.62 -4.92
C LEU A 225 0.66 33.96 -5.41
N ILE A 226 0.71 34.97 -4.52
CA ILE A 226 1.03 36.35 -4.90
C ILE A 226 2.45 36.76 -4.52
N GLY A 227 3.10 36.02 -3.62
CA GLY A 227 4.51 36.16 -3.31
C GLY A 227 4.81 36.36 -1.84
N ARG A 228 6.11 36.24 -1.54
CA ARG A 228 6.62 36.16 -0.17
C ARG A 228 6.23 37.36 0.68
N GLY A 229 5.78 37.10 1.90
CA GLY A 229 5.46 38.13 2.90
C GLY A 229 4.04 38.68 2.79
N SER A 230 3.25 38.21 1.83
CA SER A 230 1.80 38.42 1.85
C SER A 230 1.14 37.57 2.94
N ARG A 231 -0.04 38.00 3.40
CA ARG A 231 -0.81 37.31 4.44
C ARG A 231 -2.26 37.17 4.03
N GLY A 232 -2.96 36.23 4.65
CA GLY A 232 -4.41 36.15 4.57
C GLY A 232 -5.06 37.45 5.04
N ALA A 233 -6.09 37.89 4.33
CA ALA A 233 -6.76 39.12 4.67
C ALA A 233 -7.68 38.96 5.90
N PRO A 234 -7.94 40.04 6.65
CA PRO A 234 -8.98 40.03 7.68
C PRO A 234 -10.38 39.90 7.06
N VAL A 235 -11.35 39.51 7.87
CA VAL A 235 -12.73 39.21 7.42
C VAL A 235 -13.39 40.34 6.62
N PHE A 236 -13.09 41.60 6.92
CA PHE A 236 -13.69 42.73 6.17
C PHE A 236 -13.18 42.85 4.72
N CYS A 237 -11.97 42.36 4.42
CA CYS A 237 -11.49 42.29 3.04
C CYS A 237 -12.24 41.20 2.26
N TYR A 238 -12.50 40.06 2.92
CA TYR A 238 -13.31 39.00 2.34
C TYR A 238 -14.76 39.44 2.12
N ASP A 239 -15.34 40.17 3.07
CA ASP A 239 -16.68 40.74 2.95
C ASP A 239 -16.78 41.71 1.76
N GLU A 240 -15.84 42.64 1.63
CA GLU A 240 -15.80 43.60 0.51
C GLU A 240 -15.64 42.92 -0.86
N ILE A 241 -14.77 41.91 -0.96
CA ILE A 241 -14.45 41.29 -2.23
C ILE A 241 -15.45 40.20 -2.60
N ASN A 242 -15.68 39.22 -1.72
CA ASN A 242 -16.42 38.00 -2.06
C ASN A 242 -17.94 38.18 -2.15
N THR A 243 -18.48 39.31 -1.70
CA THR A 243 -19.91 39.66 -1.88
C THR A 243 -20.21 40.30 -3.24
N ARG A 244 -19.19 40.65 -4.03
CA ARG A 244 -19.36 41.32 -5.33
C ARG A 244 -19.97 40.44 -6.41
N GLY A 245 -19.67 39.14 -6.40
CA GLY A 245 -20.13 38.21 -7.43
C GLY A 245 -19.48 38.45 -8.80
N ASP A 246 -18.20 38.84 -8.80
CA ASP A 246 -17.39 38.99 -10.00
C ASP A 246 -16.25 37.95 -10.04
N ASN A 247 -15.41 37.97 -11.07
CA ASN A 247 -14.33 36.99 -11.23
C ASN A 247 -13.24 37.08 -10.14
N PHE A 248 -13.14 38.21 -9.42
CA PHE A 248 -12.20 38.40 -8.33
C PHE A 248 -12.80 38.03 -6.98
N GLY A 249 -14.11 38.14 -6.80
CA GLY A 249 -14.78 37.79 -5.55
C GLY A 249 -16.10 37.07 -5.73
N ASN A 250 -16.12 35.77 -5.42
CA ASN A 250 -17.28 34.88 -5.58
C ASN A 250 -17.13 33.57 -4.80
N CYS A 251 -18.21 32.80 -4.73
CA CYS A 251 -18.26 31.42 -4.23
C CYS A 251 -18.67 30.44 -5.35
N GLY A 252 -17.98 30.50 -6.49
CA GLY A 252 -18.33 29.73 -7.68
C GLY A 252 -19.24 30.51 -8.60
N THR A 253 -20.52 30.13 -8.70
CA THR A 253 -21.44 30.68 -9.71
C THR A 253 -21.98 32.07 -9.41
N ALA A 254 -21.88 32.52 -8.15
CA ALA A 254 -22.44 33.77 -7.65
C ALA A 254 -21.59 34.38 -6.53
N HIS A 255 -22.05 35.50 -5.97
CA HIS A 255 -21.48 36.07 -4.76
C HIS A 255 -21.55 35.09 -3.58
N CYS A 256 -20.65 35.24 -2.62
CA CYS A 256 -20.70 34.47 -1.38
C CYS A 256 -21.82 34.96 -0.46
N LEU A 257 -22.57 34.02 0.12
CA LEU A 257 -23.36 34.31 1.31
C LEU A 257 -22.43 34.64 2.49
N PHE A 258 -22.89 35.45 3.44
CA PHE A 258 -22.09 35.92 4.58
C PHE A 258 -21.37 34.78 5.31
N GLN A 259 -22.03 33.65 5.57
CA GLN A 259 -21.40 32.52 6.26
C GLN A 259 -20.29 31.80 5.46
N HIS A 260 -20.08 32.14 4.19
CA HIS A 260 -19.14 31.46 3.29
C HIS A 260 -18.10 32.42 2.68
N ILE A 261 -18.09 33.71 3.08
CA ILE A 261 -17.18 34.72 2.53
C ILE A 261 -15.69 34.35 2.68
N LEU A 262 -15.32 33.61 3.73
CA LEU A 262 -13.94 33.15 3.96
C LEU A 262 -13.56 31.90 3.17
N CYS A 263 -14.47 31.32 2.37
CA CYS A 263 -14.22 30.09 1.60
C CYS A 263 -14.34 30.29 0.07
N GLY A 264 -14.66 31.51 -0.38
CA GLY A 264 -14.72 31.85 -1.80
C GLY A 264 -13.33 32.07 -2.40
N LYS A 265 -13.21 33.14 -3.19
CA LYS A 265 -11.91 33.59 -3.72
C LYS A 265 -10.97 33.95 -2.57
N LEU A 266 -9.69 33.62 -2.74
CA LEU A 266 -8.65 33.97 -1.77
C LEU A 266 -8.45 35.48 -1.76
N VAL A 267 -8.42 36.05 -0.56
CA VAL A 267 -8.14 37.48 -0.35
C VAL A 267 -6.95 37.60 0.57
N CYS A 268 -5.96 38.38 0.13
CA CYS A 268 -4.69 38.58 0.82
C CYS A 268 -4.52 40.06 1.19
N THR A 269 -3.61 40.37 2.10
CA THR A 269 -3.09 41.73 2.29
C THR A 269 -1.79 41.92 1.51
N TRP A 270 -1.57 43.15 1.03
CA TRP A 270 -0.36 43.52 0.30
C TRP A 270 0.19 44.85 0.79
N GLU A 271 1.25 44.77 1.59
CA GLU A 271 1.94 45.94 2.19
C GLU A 271 3.21 46.34 1.43
N HIS A 272 3.52 45.66 0.32
CA HIS A 272 4.66 45.99 -0.52
C HIS A 272 4.36 47.21 -1.41
N ARG A 273 5.41 47.95 -1.76
CA ARG A 273 5.32 49.09 -2.67
C ARG A 273 5.14 48.68 -4.13
N ASP A 274 5.75 47.55 -4.49
CA ASP A 274 5.71 47.04 -5.86
C ASP A 274 4.39 46.34 -6.13
N LEU A 275 3.89 46.48 -7.36
CA LEU A 275 2.69 45.77 -7.79
C LEU A 275 3.02 44.29 -8.02
N ILE A 276 2.07 43.43 -7.67
CA ILE A 276 2.11 42.00 -7.97
C ILE A 276 2.13 41.83 -9.49
N SER A 277 3.18 41.17 -9.98
CA SER A 277 3.35 40.84 -11.40
C SER A 277 3.65 39.34 -11.55
N ARG A 278 2.70 38.63 -12.15
CA ARG A 278 2.74 37.20 -12.43
C ARG A 278 2.11 36.93 -13.81
N PRO A 279 2.65 36.04 -14.63
CA PRO A 279 2.09 35.73 -15.93
C PRO A 279 0.69 35.13 -15.78
N ASN A 280 -0.26 35.58 -16.62
CA ASN A 280 -1.65 35.12 -16.65
C ASN A 280 -2.44 35.32 -15.34
N LEU A 281 -1.97 36.16 -14.41
CA LEU A 281 -2.69 36.46 -13.17
C LEU A 281 -3.21 37.90 -13.22
N SER A 282 -4.53 38.06 -13.21
CA SER A 282 -5.18 39.36 -13.03
C SER A 282 -5.27 39.66 -11.54
N VAL A 283 -5.01 40.90 -11.15
CA VAL A 283 -4.96 41.32 -9.74
C VAL A 283 -5.83 42.55 -9.55
N ILE A 284 -6.65 42.56 -8.51
CA ILE A 284 -7.33 43.77 -8.02
C ILE A 284 -6.79 44.15 -6.65
N TYR A 285 -6.82 45.46 -6.39
CA TYR A 285 -6.49 46.05 -5.11
C TYR A 285 -7.71 46.84 -4.64
N ALA A 286 -8.13 46.61 -3.40
CA ALA A 286 -9.16 47.39 -2.73
C ALA A 286 -8.59 47.89 -1.41
N HIS A 287 -8.75 49.18 -1.13
CA HIS A 287 -8.31 49.76 0.13
C HIS A 287 -9.48 49.82 1.11
N VAL A 288 -9.41 49.03 2.18
CA VAL A 288 -10.48 48.87 3.17
C VAL A 288 -9.87 48.98 4.56
N ARG A 289 -10.34 49.93 5.38
CA ARG A 289 -9.90 50.12 6.79
C ARG A 289 -8.38 50.10 6.96
N ASP A 290 -7.69 50.97 6.22
CA ASP A 290 -6.22 51.11 6.24
C ASP A 290 -5.44 49.87 5.78
N GLN A 291 -6.10 48.88 5.18
CA GLN A 291 -5.46 47.71 4.59
C GLN A 291 -5.70 47.62 3.09
N THR A 292 -4.68 47.17 2.37
CA THR A 292 -4.77 46.88 0.94
C THR A 292 -5.16 45.41 0.76
N CYS A 293 -6.45 45.18 0.54
CA CYS A 293 -7.01 43.88 0.19
C CYS A 293 -6.67 43.55 -1.27
N VAL A 294 -6.19 42.34 -1.52
CA VAL A 294 -5.83 41.86 -2.85
C VAL A 294 -6.59 40.59 -3.16
N SER A 295 -7.17 40.53 -4.34
CA SER A 295 -7.66 39.27 -4.90
C SER A 295 -7.26 39.12 -6.35
N THR A 296 -7.30 37.88 -6.83
CA THR A 296 -6.73 37.50 -8.12
C THR A 296 -7.65 36.61 -8.91
N TYR A 297 -7.43 36.61 -10.22
CA TYR A 297 -8.22 35.85 -11.18
C TYR A 297 -7.34 35.35 -12.31
N LEU A 298 -7.48 34.08 -12.67
CA LEU A 298 -6.85 33.49 -13.83
C LEU A 298 -7.83 33.53 -15.01
N PRO A 299 -7.53 34.24 -16.10
CA PRO A 299 -8.38 34.27 -17.29
C PRO A 299 -8.62 32.86 -17.83
N ARG A 300 -9.87 32.37 -17.71
CA ARG A 300 -10.26 31.05 -18.22
C ARG A 300 -10.17 31.02 -19.74
N ARG A 301 -9.52 30.01 -20.30
CA ARG A 301 -9.42 29.80 -21.76
C ARG A 301 -10.45 28.81 -22.30
N THR A 302 -11.08 28.04 -21.42
CA THR A 302 -12.07 27.02 -21.79
C THR A 302 -13.48 27.61 -21.80
N PRO A 303 -14.28 27.31 -22.84
CA PRO A 303 -15.69 27.68 -22.85
C PRO A 303 -16.46 26.98 -21.72
N PRO A 304 -17.64 27.51 -21.35
CA PRO A 304 -18.51 26.89 -20.35
C PRO A 304 -18.86 25.44 -20.75
N PRO A 305 -18.93 24.49 -19.79
CA PRO A 305 -19.46 23.16 -20.06
C PRO A 305 -20.87 23.21 -20.67
N VAL A 306 -21.20 22.26 -21.55
CA VAL A 306 -22.55 22.14 -22.12
C VAL A 306 -23.55 21.86 -20.99
N ASN A 307 -24.70 22.54 -21.00
CA ASN A 307 -25.72 22.48 -19.94
C ASN A 307 -25.26 22.96 -18.56
N SER A 308 -24.27 23.86 -18.50
CA SER A 308 -23.87 24.47 -17.24
C SER A 308 -25.02 25.24 -16.57
N PRO A 309 -25.08 25.27 -15.22
CA PRO A 309 -25.98 26.17 -14.51
C PRO A 309 -25.69 27.62 -14.88
N ILE A 310 -26.69 28.50 -14.71
CA ILE A 310 -26.50 29.94 -14.86
C ILE A 310 -25.44 30.39 -13.85
N SER A 311 -24.35 30.96 -14.35
CA SER A 311 -23.27 31.53 -13.57
C SER A 311 -23.04 32.97 -14.00
N ILE A 312 -22.90 33.87 -13.02
CA ILE A 312 -22.50 35.27 -13.26
C ILE A 312 -20.97 35.42 -13.29
N THR A 313 -20.24 34.33 -13.06
CA THR A 313 -18.78 34.27 -13.08
C THR A 313 -18.30 33.30 -14.16
N SER A 314 -16.99 33.05 -14.20
CA SER A 314 -16.35 32.03 -15.06
C SER A 314 -16.31 30.61 -14.45
N TYR A 315 -16.94 30.39 -13.30
CA TYR A 315 -16.92 29.12 -12.56
C TYR A 315 -18.32 28.51 -12.49
N TYR A 316 -18.46 27.20 -12.70
CA TYR A 316 -19.75 26.49 -12.77
C TYR A 316 -19.91 25.40 -11.71
N SER A 317 -18.81 24.84 -11.23
CA SER A 317 -18.79 23.86 -10.14
C SER A 317 -17.59 24.04 -9.21
N ALA A 318 -17.53 23.27 -8.12
CA ALA A 318 -16.42 23.33 -7.18
C ALA A 318 -15.10 22.82 -7.79
N GLU A 319 -15.18 21.90 -8.74
CA GLU A 319 -14.05 21.32 -9.47
C GLU A 319 -13.44 22.30 -10.48
N ASP A 320 -14.18 23.34 -10.89
CA ASP A 320 -13.66 24.41 -11.76
C ASP A 320 -12.70 25.36 -11.04
N ARG A 321 -12.55 25.23 -9.72
CA ARG A 321 -11.68 26.07 -8.91
C ARG A 321 -10.22 25.92 -9.28
N ASP A 322 -9.55 27.06 -9.30
CA ASP A 322 -8.12 27.18 -9.51
C ASP A 322 -7.41 27.63 -8.22
N GLU A 323 -6.10 27.85 -8.29
CA GLU A 323 -5.27 28.27 -7.16
C GLU A 323 -5.65 29.63 -6.53
N THR A 324 -6.52 30.41 -7.17
CA THR A 324 -7.00 31.71 -6.66
C THR A 324 -8.20 31.61 -5.71
N PHE A 325 -8.72 30.40 -5.47
CA PHE A 325 -9.72 30.13 -4.42
C PHE A 325 -9.06 29.69 -3.14
N VAL A 326 -9.68 30.00 -2.00
CA VAL A 326 -9.32 29.42 -0.70
C VAL A 326 -9.26 27.91 -0.82
N GLN A 327 -8.20 27.28 -0.29
CA GLN A 327 -8.07 25.82 -0.31
C GLN A 327 -9.01 25.15 0.69
N ASP A 328 -9.46 23.94 0.36
CA ASP A 328 -10.21 23.09 1.29
C ASP A 328 -9.34 22.74 2.51
N GLY A 329 -9.97 22.68 3.68
CA GLY A 329 -9.31 22.52 4.98
C GLY A 329 -8.96 23.84 5.68
N SER A 330 -9.04 24.99 4.98
CA SER A 330 -8.68 26.29 5.59
C SER A 330 -9.71 26.70 6.66
N MET A 331 -9.24 27.25 7.77
CA MET A 331 -10.12 27.70 8.86
C MET A 331 -10.95 28.93 8.44
N CYS A 332 -12.27 28.85 8.58
CA CYS A 332 -13.21 29.92 8.24
C CYS A 332 -14.06 30.39 9.42
N GLY A 333 -13.79 29.86 10.61
CA GLY A 333 -14.45 30.23 11.85
C GLY A 333 -14.05 29.27 12.97
N PRO A 334 -14.50 29.53 14.20
CA PRO A 334 -14.28 28.62 15.33
C PRO A 334 -14.84 27.23 15.02
N ASP A 335 -14.00 26.19 15.07
CA ASP A 335 -14.38 24.82 14.70
C ASP A 335 -15.04 24.68 13.31
N MET A 336 -14.67 25.55 12.36
CA MET A 336 -15.20 25.56 11.00
C MET A 336 -14.10 25.65 9.94
N TYR A 337 -14.29 24.90 8.85
CA TYR A 337 -13.33 24.78 7.75
C TYR A 337 -14.01 24.95 6.40
N CYS A 338 -13.23 25.36 5.40
CA CYS A 338 -13.68 25.46 4.02
C CYS A 338 -13.68 24.10 3.33
N PHE A 339 -14.79 23.80 2.66
CA PHE A 339 -14.92 22.63 1.78
C PHE A 339 -15.85 23.00 0.63
N GLU A 340 -15.38 22.87 -0.61
CA GLU A 340 -16.17 23.22 -1.81
C GLU A 340 -16.81 24.61 -1.72
N MET A 341 -16.01 25.63 -1.38
CA MET A 341 -16.44 27.03 -1.12
C MET A 341 -17.43 27.27 0.02
N HIS A 342 -17.73 26.26 0.84
CA HIS A 342 -18.64 26.40 1.97
C HIS A 342 -17.87 26.29 3.28
N CYS A 343 -18.19 27.18 4.22
CA CYS A 343 -17.71 27.09 5.60
C CYS A 343 -18.59 26.08 6.37
N LYS A 344 -18.00 24.93 6.73
CA LYS A 344 -18.68 23.81 7.37
C LYS A 344 -18.07 23.53 8.74
N HIS A 345 -18.83 22.89 9.62
CA HIS A 345 -18.30 22.49 10.93
C HIS A 345 -17.35 21.30 10.84
N VAL A 346 -16.19 21.43 11.49
CA VAL A 346 -15.13 20.42 11.51
C VAL A 346 -15.56 19.12 12.20
N ARG A 347 -16.48 19.19 13.16
CA ARG A 347 -17.00 18.02 13.89
C ARG A 347 -17.56 16.89 13.01
N PHE A 348 -17.94 17.21 11.76
CA PHE A 348 -18.49 16.24 10.81
C PHE A 348 -17.42 15.50 10.00
N LEU A 349 -16.16 15.94 10.04
CA LEU A 349 -15.02 15.20 9.48
C LEU A 349 -14.56 14.06 10.38
N MET A 350 -14.67 14.26 11.71
CA MET A 350 -14.08 13.38 12.70
C MET A 350 -15.10 12.41 13.29
N ASN A 351 -14.71 11.14 13.37
CA ASN A 351 -15.46 10.16 14.15
C ASN A 351 -14.77 9.92 15.51
N LEU A 352 -15.19 10.70 16.51
CA LEU A 352 -14.65 10.62 17.87
C LEU A 352 -14.87 9.25 18.54
N LYS A 353 -15.79 8.42 18.03
CA LYS A 353 -15.98 7.05 18.50
C LYS A 353 -14.87 6.11 18.04
N LEU A 354 -14.24 6.39 16.90
CA LEU A 354 -13.15 5.57 16.36
C LEU A 354 -11.80 6.00 16.95
N CYS A 355 -11.57 7.31 17.06
CA CYS A 355 -10.39 7.85 17.70
C CYS A 355 -10.66 9.23 18.29
N ASP A 356 -10.23 9.37 19.54
CA ASP A 356 -10.23 10.59 20.33
C ASP A 356 -8.91 10.60 21.09
N ALA A 357 -8.03 11.54 20.73
CA ALA A 357 -6.68 11.64 21.27
C ALA A 357 -6.66 11.72 22.81
N SER A 358 -7.68 12.37 23.40
CA SER A 358 -7.75 12.58 24.85
C SER A 358 -8.05 11.29 25.63
N ASN A 359 -8.79 10.38 25.02
CA ASN A 359 -9.32 9.18 25.65
C ASN A 359 -8.61 7.90 25.16
N HIS A 360 -8.39 7.76 23.85
CA HIS A 360 -7.88 6.56 23.22
C HIS A 360 -6.34 6.53 23.07
N CYS A 361 -5.70 7.70 23.04
CA CYS A 361 -4.25 7.83 22.81
C CYS A 361 -3.47 8.26 24.07
N ASP A 362 -4.02 8.02 25.27
CA ASP A 362 -3.44 8.39 26.57
C ASP A 362 -2.98 9.87 26.69
N ARG A 363 -3.51 10.78 25.85
CA ARG A 363 -3.02 12.16 25.67
C ARG A 363 -1.54 12.25 25.24
N HIS A 364 -0.99 11.18 24.67
CA HIS A 364 0.39 11.06 24.17
C HIS A 364 0.44 10.67 22.68
N GLY A 365 -0.59 11.05 21.94
CA GLY A 365 -0.67 10.84 20.51
C GLY A 365 -1.81 11.62 19.89
N VAL A 366 -1.81 11.66 18.56
CA VAL A 366 -2.84 12.31 17.74
C VAL A 366 -3.53 11.28 16.85
N CYS A 367 -4.79 11.50 16.51
CA CYS A 367 -5.51 10.62 15.60
C CYS A 367 -5.01 10.81 14.16
N ASN A 368 -4.71 9.72 13.46
CA ASN A 368 -4.34 9.74 12.05
C ASN A 368 -5.57 9.59 11.13
N ASN A 369 -5.37 9.69 9.82
CA ASN A 369 -6.37 9.52 8.77
C ASN A 369 -7.06 8.15 8.74
N PHE A 370 -6.49 7.12 9.39
CA PHE A 370 -7.11 5.80 9.56
C PHE A 370 -7.91 5.67 10.86
N ASN A 371 -7.99 6.74 11.67
CA ASN A 371 -8.56 6.75 13.02
C ASN A 371 -7.85 5.80 14.00
N HIS A 372 -6.52 5.72 13.90
CA HIS A 372 -5.68 5.14 14.94
C HIS A 372 -4.79 6.22 15.56
N CYS A 373 -4.22 5.94 16.73
CA CYS A 373 -3.27 6.85 17.34
C CYS A 373 -1.92 6.80 16.62
N HIS A 374 -1.34 7.98 16.40
CA HIS A 374 0.07 8.16 16.11
C HIS A 374 0.74 8.71 17.37
N CYS A 375 1.54 7.87 18.01
CA CYS A 375 2.08 8.10 19.35
C CYS A 375 3.38 8.89 19.33
N GLU A 376 3.54 9.75 20.33
CA GLU A 376 4.77 10.47 20.61
C GLU A 376 5.95 9.52 20.89
N LYS A 377 7.17 10.01 20.74
CA LYS A 377 8.36 9.23 21.06
C LYS A 377 8.38 8.87 22.55
N GLY A 378 8.52 7.57 22.83
CA GLY A 378 8.43 7.00 24.17
C GLY A 378 7.09 6.32 24.46
N TYR A 379 6.17 6.28 23.49
CA TYR A 379 4.85 5.69 23.62
C TYR A 379 4.55 4.69 22.50
N ASN A 380 3.92 3.57 22.85
CA ASN A 380 3.71 2.44 21.95
C ASN A 380 2.30 2.45 21.34
N PRO A 381 2.17 2.35 20.00
CA PRO A 381 0.87 2.13 19.37
C PRO A 381 0.30 0.74 19.74
N PRO A 382 -1.03 0.55 19.69
CA PRO A 382 -2.04 1.48 19.15
C PRO A 382 -2.61 2.48 20.17
N TYR A 383 -2.29 2.37 21.47
CA TYR A 383 -2.95 3.16 22.54
C TYR A 383 -2.02 4.17 23.24
N CYS A 384 -0.80 4.35 22.73
CA CYS A 384 0.21 5.25 23.26
C CYS A 384 0.53 5.05 24.74
N GLN A 385 0.70 3.79 25.16
CA GLN A 385 1.19 3.47 26.50
C GLN A 385 2.70 3.71 26.59
N PRO A 386 3.25 4.13 27.75
CA PRO A 386 4.69 4.34 27.91
C PRO A 386 5.52 3.09 27.56
N LYS A 387 6.45 3.24 26.62
CA LYS A 387 7.45 2.22 26.25
C LYS A 387 8.68 2.89 25.65
N GLN A 388 9.82 2.72 26.30
CA GLN A 388 11.07 3.33 25.86
C GLN A 388 11.42 2.92 24.42
N GLY A 389 11.68 3.92 23.57
CA GLY A 389 12.06 3.72 22.17
C GLY A 389 10.91 3.44 21.21
N ALA A 390 9.68 3.22 21.69
CA ALA A 390 8.50 3.10 20.83
C ALA A 390 8.02 4.48 20.36
N PHE A 391 7.37 4.53 19.21
CA PHE A 391 6.77 5.73 18.62
C PHE A 391 5.87 5.31 17.46
N GLY A 392 5.12 6.28 16.92
CA GLY A 392 4.43 6.15 15.65
C GLY A 392 3.07 5.47 15.77
N SER A 393 2.62 4.87 14.67
CA SER A 393 1.31 4.24 14.55
C SER A 393 1.43 2.79 14.07
N ILE A 394 0.34 2.02 14.18
CA ILE A 394 0.26 0.71 13.52
C ILE A 394 0.19 0.83 11.99
N ASP A 395 -0.13 2.03 11.47
CA ASP A 395 -0.33 2.27 10.03
C ASP A 395 0.93 2.79 9.31
N ASP A 396 1.93 3.32 10.03
CA ASP A 396 3.10 3.96 9.42
C ASP A 396 4.18 2.98 8.96
N GLY A 397 4.02 1.68 9.27
CA GLY A 397 4.91 0.61 8.84
C GLY A 397 6.19 0.44 9.65
N HIS A 398 6.35 1.20 10.74
CA HIS A 398 7.43 0.99 11.69
C HIS A 398 7.21 -0.28 12.51
N LEU A 399 8.25 -1.11 12.60
CA LEU A 399 8.33 -2.23 13.52
C LEU A 399 9.04 -1.79 14.80
N VAL A 400 8.28 -1.67 15.88
CA VAL A 400 8.84 -1.51 17.23
C VAL A 400 9.61 -2.79 17.57
N PRO A 401 10.89 -2.71 17.97
CA PRO A 401 11.62 -3.89 18.42
C PRO A 401 10.83 -4.65 19.50
N PRO A 402 10.75 -5.99 19.44
CA PRO A 402 10.18 -6.76 20.53
C PRO A 402 10.91 -6.41 21.83
N THR A 403 10.16 -6.20 22.91
CA THR A 403 10.74 -6.29 24.26
C THR A 403 11.38 -7.67 24.37
N GLU A 404 12.64 -7.71 24.79
CA GLU A 404 13.51 -8.88 24.98
C GLU A 404 12.96 -10.21 24.49
N ARG A 405 13.67 -10.82 23.51
CA ARG A 405 13.53 -12.21 23.04
C ARG A 405 12.62 -13.00 23.96
N SER A 406 11.40 -13.31 23.52
CA SER A 406 10.71 -14.47 24.06
C SER A 406 11.70 -15.61 23.91
N TYR A 407 12.35 -15.96 25.01
CA TYR A 407 13.09 -17.20 25.08
C TYR A 407 12.03 -18.22 24.72
N MET A 408 12.19 -18.88 23.56
CA MET A 408 11.60 -20.20 23.41
C MET A 408 12.15 -20.96 24.61
N GLU A 409 11.36 -21.06 25.67
CA GLU A 409 11.69 -21.89 26.81
C GLU A 409 12.00 -23.26 26.23
N GLU A 410 13.26 -23.66 26.37
CA GLU A 410 13.69 -25.02 26.15
C GLU A 410 12.77 -25.91 26.97
N GLY A 411 11.83 -26.55 26.29
CA GLY A 411 11.05 -27.66 26.81
C GLY A 411 12.03 -28.77 27.17
N ARG A 412 12.30 -28.82 28.46
CA ARG A 412 13.10 -29.75 29.27
C ARG A 412 13.10 -31.21 28.83
#